data_AF-A0AAN0NGQ3-F1
#
_entry.id   AF-A0AAN0NGQ3-F1
#
_cell.length_a   1.000
_cell.length_b   1.000
_cell.length_c   1.000
_cell.angle_alpha   90.00
_cell.angle_beta   90.00
_cell.angle_gamma   90.00
#
_symmetry.space_group_name_H-M   'P 1'
#
loop_
_entity.id
_entity.type
_entity.pdbx_description
1 polymer ?
#
loop_
_entity_poly.entity_id
_entity_poly.type
_entity_poly.pdbx_seq_one_letter_code
_entity_poly.pdbx_strand_id
1 'polypeptide(L)'
;MTYTIAVTNDGKATAKNVKITDPIPAGVVLNEDGKLTSDHTNTESKVENGEAVWNITDLEAGATVTVTYQVVVQPLQTVGEKSIENTNVCITK
;
A
#
# COMPACT_ATOMS: atom_id res chain seq x y z
N MET A 1 2.36 12.26 6.67
CA MET A 1 3.39 11.24 6.38
C MET A 1 3.01 10.57 5.08
N THR A 2 3.97 10.31 4.19
CA THR A 2 3.74 9.60 2.92
C THR A 2 4.43 8.26 2.97
N TYR A 3 3.71 7.19 2.66
CA TYR A 3 4.26 5.85 2.48
C TYR A 3 4.39 5.54 1.00
N THR A 4 5.46 4.83 0.63
CA THR A 4 5.77 4.45 -0.74
C THR A 4 6.19 2.99 -0.76
N ILE A 5 5.51 2.20 -1.59
CA ILE A 5 5.77 0.76 -1.77
C ILE A 5 6.08 0.54 -3.24
N ALA A 6 7.23 -0.08 -3.52
CA ALA A 6 7.61 -0.47 -4.87
C ALA A 6 7.60 -2.00 -4.98
N VAL A 7 6.92 -2.52 -6.00
CA VAL A 7 6.82 -3.95 -6.28
C VAL A 7 7.28 -4.22 -7.70
N THR A 8 8.20 -5.16 -7.88
CA THR A 8 8.73 -5.55 -9.19
C THR A 8 8.31 -6.98 -9.52
N ASN A 9 7.88 -7.22 -10.76
CA ASN A 9 7.68 -8.57 -11.26
C ASN A 9 9.00 -9.14 -11.81
N ASP A 10 9.78 -9.82 -10.96
CA ASP A 10 11.03 -10.49 -11.35
C ASP A 10 10.82 -11.79 -12.16
N GLY A 11 9.58 -12.13 -12.47
CA GLY A 11 9.22 -13.27 -13.30
C GLY A 11 9.55 -13.06 -14.78
N LYS A 12 9.48 -14.15 -15.54
CA LYS A 12 9.65 -14.13 -17.01
C LYS A 12 8.35 -13.91 -17.78
N ALA A 13 7.22 -13.86 -17.08
CA ALA A 13 5.88 -13.71 -17.66
C ALA A 13 5.11 -12.59 -16.93
N THR A 14 4.11 -12.03 -17.60
CA THR A 14 3.22 -11.02 -17.02
C THR A 14 2.46 -11.60 -15.84
N ALA A 15 2.63 -10.99 -14.66
CA ALA A 15 1.82 -11.28 -13.49
C ALA A 15 0.41 -10.70 -13.68
N LYS A 16 -0.63 -11.42 -13.25
CA LYS A 16 -2.03 -11.00 -13.37
C LYS A 16 -2.67 -10.95 -12.00
N ASN A 17 -3.59 -10.00 -11.79
CA ASN A 17 -4.31 -9.82 -10.53
C ASN A 17 -3.37 -9.68 -9.31
N VAL A 18 -2.33 -8.84 -9.44
CA VAL A 18 -1.38 -8.60 -8.34
C VAL A 18 -2.09 -7.76 -7.28
N LYS A 19 -2.14 -8.27 -6.05
CA LYS A 19 -2.73 -7.58 -4.91
C LYS A 19 -1.63 -7.10 -3.96
N ILE A 20 -1.60 -5.80 -3.69
CA ILE A 20 -0.76 -5.17 -2.68
C ILE A 20 -1.67 -4.75 -1.53
N THR A 21 -1.32 -5.11 -0.30
CA THR A 21 -2.03 -4.75 0.93
C THR A 21 -1.04 -4.17 1.93
N ASP A 22 -1.44 -3.10 2.62
CA ASP A 22 -0.67 -2.50 3.69
C ASP A 22 -1.58 -2.12 4.88
N PRO A 23 -1.41 -2.73 6.08
CA PRO A 23 -2.17 -2.38 7.27
C PRO A 23 -1.94 -0.94 7.71
N ILE A 24 -3.02 -0.18 7.94
CA ILE A 24 -2.95 1.17 8.46
C ILE A 24 -2.92 1.09 10.00
N PRO A 25 -1.82 1.47 10.67
CA PRO A 25 -1.68 1.36 12.11
C PRO A 25 -2.72 2.17 12.88
N ALA A 26 -3.06 1.71 14.08
CA ALA A 26 -3.81 2.53 15.03
C ALA A 26 -3.00 3.81 15.37
N GLY A 27 -3.70 4.94 15.51
CA GLY A 27 -3.07 6.23 15.80
C GLY A 27 -2.69 7.05 14.56
N VAL A 28 -2.92 6.54 13.35
CA VAL A 28 -2.91 7.34 12.13
C VAL A 28 -4.25 7.21 11.41
N VAL A 29 -4.66 8.26 10.71
CA VAL A 29 -5.80 8.21 9.77
C VAL A 29 -5.32 8.66 8.40
N LEU A 30 -5.96 8.15 7.35
CA LEU A 30 -5.74 8.69 6.01
C LEU A 30 -6.06 10.18 6.01
N ASN A 31 -5.23 10.96 5.32
CA ASN A 31 -5.56 12.34 4.99
C ASN A 31 -6.96 12.37 4.32
N GLU A 32 -7.76 13.43 4.50
CA GLU A 32 -9.00 13.63 3.72
C GLU A 32 -8.73 13.61 2.21
N ASP A 33 -7.52 14.02 1.79
CA ASP A 33 -6.98 13.86 0.43
C ASP A 33 -6.08 12.62 0.24
N GLY A 34 -6.09 11.69 1.21
CA GLY A 34 -5.29 10.47 1.34
C GLY A 34 -5.64 9.43 0.28
N LYS A 35 -5.60 9.84 -0.98
CA LYS A 35 -5.85 9.03 -2.14
C LYS A 35 -4.73 8.01 -2.22
N LEU A 36 -5.10 6.75 -2.16
CA LEU A 36 -4.22 5.69 -2.62
C LEU A 36 -3.89 5.99 -4.09
N THR A 37 -2.61 6.02 -4.43
CA THR A 37 -2.15 6.26 -5.81
C THR A 37 -1.28 5.11 -6.28
N SER A 38 -1.19 4.98 -7.60
CA SER A 38 -0.33 4.04 -8.31
C SER A 38 0.22 4.73 -9.54
N ASP A 39 1.49 4.48 -9.87
CA ASP A 39 2.10 4.90 -11.15
C ASP A 39 1.78 3.94 -12.30
N HIS A 40 1.15 2.80 -12.00
CA HIS A 40 0.81 1.78 -12.99
C HIS A 40 -0.63 1.91 -13.48
N THR A 41 -0.82 1.79 -14.79
CA THR A 41 -2.14 1.79 -15.43
C THR A 41 -2.96 0.57 -14.98
N ASN A 42 -4.29 0.63 -15.04
CA ASN A 42 -5.17 -0.48 -14.62
C ASN A 42 -5.00 -0.92 -13.16
N THR A 43 -4.71 0.03 -12.27
CA THR A 43 -4.69 -0.19 -10.82
C THR A 43 -6.00 0.30 -10.19
N GLU A 44 -6.71 -0.58 -9.51
CA GLU A 44 -7.81 -0.22 -8.62
C GLU A 44 -7.30 -0.09 -7.19
N SER A 45 -7.65 0.99 -6.50
CA SER A 45 -7.19 1.24 -5.14
C SER A 45 -8.36 1.48 -4.21
N LYS A 46 -8.35 0.84 -3.04
CA LYS A 46 -9.39 1.01 -2.01
C LYS A 46 -8.82 0.84 -0.61
N VAL A 47 -9.56 1.35 0.37
CA VAL A 47 -9.32 1.05 1.77
C VAL A 47 -10.40 0.08 2.21
N GLU A 48 -9.99 -1.07 2.75
CA GLU A 48 -10.91 -2.12 3.19
C GLU A 48 -10.36 -2.73 4.47
N ASN A 49 -11.20 -2.90 5.49
CA ASN A 49 -10.82 -3.51 6.77
C ASN A 49 -9.60 -2.87 7.46
N GLY A 50 -9.38 -1.57 7.28
CA GLY A 50 -8.22 -0.86 7.86
C GLY A 50 -6.91 -1.06 7.11
N GLU A 51 -6.95 -1.62 5.90
CA GLU A 51 -5.78 -1.80 5.04
C GLU A 51 -5.90 -0.95 3.78
N ALA A 52 -4.77 -0.42 3.32
CA ALA A 52 -4.65 0.14 1.98
C ALA A 52 -4.45 -1.00 0.98
N VAL A 53 -5.28 -1.06 -0.06
CA VAL A 53 -5.30 -2.15 -1.04
C VAL A 53 -5.15 -1.61 -2.45
N TRP A 54 -4.24 -2.19 -3.22
CA TRP A 54 -4.11 -1.97 -4.67
C TRP A 54 -4.24 -3.29 -5.41
N ASN A 55 -5.12 -3.34 -6.40
CA ASN A 55 -5.26 -4.46 -7.33
C ASN A 55 -4.76 -4.02 -8.70
N ILE A 56 -3.67 -4.62 -9.16
CA ILE A 56 -3.06 -4.37 -10.46
C ILE A 56 -3.49 -5.50 -11.39
N THR A 57 -4.18 -5.14 -12.47
CA THR A 57 -4.74 -6.11 -13.42
C THR A 57 -3.63 -6.96 -14.06
N ASP A 58 -2.55 -6.30 -14.47
CA ASP A 58 -1.42 -6.92 -15.12
C ASP A 58 -0.13 -6.14 -14.84
N LEU A 59 0.96 -6.85 -14.57
CA LEU A 59 2.28 -6.29 -14.36
C LEU A 59 3.28 -7.07 -15.22
N GLU A 60 3.83 -6.42 -16.24
CA GLU A 60 4.73 -7.05 -17.21
C GLU A 60 6.01 -7.59 -16.56
N ALA A 61 6.67 -8.54 -17.23
CA ALA A 61 7.94 -9.09 -16.76
C ALA A 61 9.00 -7.98 -16.68
N GLY A 62 9.64 -7.83 -15.53
CA GLY A 62 10.62 -6.77 -15.25
C GLY A 62 10.01 -5.39 -14.98
N ALA A 63 8.69 -5.23 -15.01
CA ALA A 63 8.03 -3.98 -14.66
C ALA A 63 7.98 -3.79 -13.14
N THR A 64 8.08 -2.53 -12.72
CA THR A 64 7.90 -2.10 -11.33
C THR A 64 6.69 -1.20 -11.25
N VAL A 65 5.87 -1.41 -10.22
CA VAL A 65 4.77 -0.53 -9.81
C VAL A 65 5.11 0.11 -8.48
N THR A 66 4.88 1.41 -8.39
CA THR A 66 5.01 2.20 -7.18
C THR A 66 3.63 2.67 -6.73
N VAL A 67 3.25 2.29 -5.52
CA VAL A 67 2.00 2.72 -4.89
C VAL A 67 2.27 3.60 -3.68
N THR A 68 1.42 4.60 -3.45
CA THR A 68 1.58 5.51 -2.30
C THR A 68 0.26 5.81 -1.61
N TYR A 69 0.35 6.11 -0.32
CA TYR A 69 -0.77 6.65 0.46
C TYR A 69 -0.25 7.61 1.54
N GLN A 70 -1.10 8.55 1.94
CA GLN A 70 -0.75 9.58 2.91
C GLN A 70 -1.61 9.46 4.16
N VAL A 71 -0.96 9.46 5.31
CA VAL A 71 -1.62 9.45 6.61
C VAL A 71 -1.23 10.68 7.43
N VAL A 72 -2.13 11.07 8.32
CA VAL A 72 -1.90 12.04 9.38
C VAL A 72 -1.90 11.30 10.71
N VAL A 73 -0.94 11.64 11.58
CA VAL A 73 -0.90 11.11 12.94
C VAL A 73 -2.03 11.76 13.71
N GLN A 74 -2.88 10.96 14.34
CA GLN A 74 -3.85 11.49 15.28
C GLN A 74 -3.11 11.92 16.56
N PRO A 75 -3.45 13.07 17.14
CA PRO A 75 -2.89 13.44 18.44
C PRO A 75 -3.22 12.36 19.46
N LEU A 76 -2.17 11.75 20.03
CA LEU A 76 -2.28 10.69 21.02
C LEU A 76 -3.15 11.16 22.19
N GLN A 77 -4.26 10.47 22.47
CA GLN A 77 -5.07 10.75 23.68
C GLN A 77 -4.45 10.16 24.96
N THR A 78 -3.32 9.44 24.87
CA THR A 78 -2.60 8.92 26.03
C THR A 78 -1.12 8.72 25.69
N VAL A 79 -0.22 9.24 26.54
CA VAL A 79 1.24 9.03 26.47
C VAL A 79 1.50 7.56 26.78
N GLY A 80 1.95 6.74 25.82
CA GLY A 80 2.31 5.35 26.17
C GLY A 80 2.72 4.37 25.08
N GLU A 81 2.24 4.44 23.84
CA GLU A 81 2.49 3.35 22.88
C GLU A 81 3.49 3.69 21.77
N LYS A 82 4.44 2.76 21.63
CA LYS A 82 5.68 2.83 20.87
C LYS A 82 5.50 2.20 19.48
N SER A 83 6.17 2.80 18.51
CA SER A 83 6.53 2.25 17.19
C SER A 83 5.38 1.98 16.22
N ILE A 84 5.43 2.64 15.07
CA ILE A 84 4.66 2.29 13.87
C ILE A 84 5.56 1.36 13.05
N GLU A 85 5.19 0.07 12.96
CA GLU A 85 5.91 -0.91 12.15
C GLU A 85 5.02 -1.37 11.00
N ASN A 86 5.36 -0.91 9.79
CA ASN A 86 4.79 -1.42 8.54
C ASN A 86 5.50 -2.75 8.21
N THR A 87 4.79 -3.88 8.34
CA THR A 87 5.38 -5.22 8.20
C THR A 87 4.88 -5.91 6.93
N ASN A 88 5.75 -5.92 5.92
CA ASN A 88 5.94 -6.91 4.85
C ASN A 88 4.76 -7.30 3.91
N VAL A 89 4.95 -6.93 2.65
CA VAL A 89 4.31 -7.50 1.45
C VAL A 89 4.62 -9.00 1.35
N CYS A 90 3.59 -9.84 1.38
CA CYS A 90 3.68 -11.27 1.06
C CYS A 90 3.18 -11.50 -0.38
N ILE A 91 4.06 -11.97 -1.28
CA ILE A 91 3.68 -12.38 -2.63
C ILE A 91 3.43 -13.89 -2.61
N THR A 92 2.16 -14.30 -2.70
CA THR A 92 1.80 -15.71 -2.90
C THR A 92 2.14 -16.10 -4.34
N LYS A 93 2.93 -17.18 -4.50
CA LYS A 93 3.28 -17.81 -5.79
C LYS A 93 2.08 -18.42 -6.49
#